data_AF-A0AAU4CTI6-F1
#
_entry.id   AF-A0AAU4CTI6-F1
#
_cell.length_a   1.000
_cell.length_b   1.000
_cell.length_c   1.000
_cell.angle_alpha   90.00
_cell.angle_beta   90.00
_cell.angle_gamma   90.00
#
_symmetry.space_group_name_H-M   'P 1'
#
loop_
_entity.id
_entity.type
_entity.pdbx_description
1 polymer ?
#
loop_
_entity_poly.entity_id
_entity_poly.type
_entity_poly.pdbx_seq_one_letter_code
_entity_poly.pdbx_strand_id
1 'polypeptide(L)'
;MGFGTDARGVRDERLPLARRHRALRGAVGQYCPLGFNATWAYLAATACPAPDLRRDPAALLRALDTLEESRAAHLAEVDAFTARRHLEKAAGRRTPRASDAAALRGPRWPSSTAPSRLGLIAAVANRHAAFRAFPFPDETLSSDPRVRRLADLHARLDAAASAYLEDLGRLDRPATEELADTAHGISSLARPGYAPLNVHLLPWLRFARLLAYAYADADADTDTDTDTYAASGWPGGTTTWATLKPGVRGISGHPPPARTPPASVPVPPGPGP
;
A
#
# COMPACT_ATOMS: atom_id res chain seq x y z
N MET A 1 25.94 -0.39 -3.55
CA MET A 1 25.39 0.81 -2.86
C MET A 1 24.26 0.34 -1.96
N GLY A 2 24.19 0.81 -0.72
CA GLY A 2 23.14 0.41 0.23
C GLY A 2 22.04 1.46 0.32
N PHE A 3 20.89 1.07 0.88
CA PHE A 3 19.69 1.91 1.01
C PHE A 3 19.99 3.32 1.54
N GLY A 4 20.76 3.45 2.63
CA GLY A 4 21.07 4.75 3.23
C GLY A 4 21.95 5.66 2.36
N THR A 5 22.72 5.09 1.42
CA THR A 5 23.46 5.90 0.43
C THR A 5 22.51 6.46 -0.63
N ASP A 6 21.59 5.62 -1.11
CA ASP A 6 20.58 6.03 -2.07
C ASP A 6 19.63 7.08 -1.47
N ALA A 7 19.17 6.89 -0.22
CA ALA A 7 18.34 7.85 0.50
C ALA A 7 19.02 9.23 0.65
N ARG A 8 20.31 9.27 0.99
CA ARG A 8 21.09 10.52 1.00
C ARG A 8 21.16 11.17 -0.37
N GLY A 9 21.33 10.37 -1.43
CA GLY A 9 21.32 10.86 -2.81
C GLY A 9 19.97 11.45 -3.25
N VAL A 10 18.85 10.99 -2.69
CA VAL A 10 17.53 11.59 -2.93
C VAL A 10 17.39 12.94 -2.23
N ARG A 11 17.94 13.07 -1.00
CA ARG A 11 17.89 14.31 -0.20
C ARG A 11 18.90 15.38 -0.63
N ASP A 12 19.94 15.01 -1.38
CA ASP A 12 20.96 15.96 -1.82
C ASP A 12 20.43 16.92 -2.89
N GLU A 13 20.07 18.13 -2.47
CA GLU A 13 19.57 19.21 -3.31
C GLU A 13 20.60 19.73 -4.33
N ARG A 14 21.90 19.44 -4.11
CA ARG A 14 22.96 19.82 -5.06
C ARG A 14 22.98 18.91 -6.29
N LEU A 15 22.31 17.75 -6.22
CA LEU A 15 22.25 16.82 -7.34
C LEU A 15 21.12 17.20 -8.31
N PRO A 16 21.35 17.07 -9.63
CA PRO A 16 20.28 17.17 -10.61
C PRO A 16 19.12 16.21 -10.29
N LEU A 17 17.89 16.66 -10.54
CA LEU A 17 16.67 15.88 -10.23
C LEU A 17 16.71 14.45 -10.80
N ALA A 18 17.25 14.27 -12.00
CA ALA A 18 17.42 12.95 -12.62
C ALA A 18 18.32 12.00 -11.79
N ARG A 19 19.37 12.52 -11.13
CA ARG A 19 20.23 11.73 -10.23
C ARG A 19 19.51 11.38 -8.93
N ARG A 20 18.76 12.33 -8.37
CA ARG A 20 17.92 12.11 -7.17
C ARG A 20 16.85 11.04 -7.44
N HIS A 21 16.17 11.13 -8.58
CA HIS A 21 15.22 10.11 -9.04
C HIS A 21 15.88 8.73 -9.22
N ARG A 22 17.09 8.67 -9.81
CA ARG A 22 17.84 7.41 -9.94
C ARG A 22 18.22 6.84 -8.56
N ALA A 23 18.59 7.69 -7.61
CA ALA A 23 18.86 7.29 -6.24
C ALA A 23 17.60 6.70 -5.58
N LEU A 24 16.42 7.29 -5.77
CA LEU A 24 15.16 6.72 -5.27
C LEU A 24 14.90 5.33 -5.86
N ARG A 25 15.12 5.14 -7.18
CA ARG A 25 15.05 3.79 -7.77
C ARG A 25 16.06 2.82 -7.16
N GLY A 26 17.25 3.30 -6.81
CA GLY A 26 18.27 2.53 -6.09
C GLY A 26 17.74 2.05 -4.73
N ALA A 27 17.18 2.97 -3.94
CA ALA A 27 16.56 2.67 -2.65
C ALA A 27 15.42 1.65 -2.77
N VAL A 28 14.52 1.80 -3.74
CA VAL A 28 13.46 0.81 -4.05
C VAL A 28 14.04 -0.53 -4.49
N GLY A 29 15.15 -0.53 -5.23
CA GLY A 29 15.86 -1.76 -5.58
C GLY A 29 16.42 -2.51 -4.36
N GLN A 30 16.76 -1.78 -3.29
CA GLN A 30 17.23 -2.37 -2.02
C GLN A 30 16.09 -2.79 -1.10
N TYR A 31 14.94 -2.12 -1.19
CA TYR A 31 13.76 -2.40 -0.38
C TYR A 31 12.48 -2.26 -1.22
N CYS A 32 11.93 -3.40 -1.64
CA CYS A 32 10.73 -3.47 -2.46
C CYS A 32 9.69 -4.44 -1.85
N PRO A 33 8.97 -4.02 -0.79
CA PRO A 33 8.02 -4.86 -0.05
C PRO A 33 6.95 -5.56 -0.90
N LEU A 34 6.55 -4.94 -2.02
CA LEU A 34 5.55 -5.47 -2.96
C LEU A 34 6.17 -6.00 -4.27
N GLY A 35 7.51 -6.02 -4.35
CA GLY A 35 8.26 -6.13 -5.60
C GLY A 35 8.48 -4.76 -6.26
N PHE A 36 9.50 -4.64 -7.11
CA PHE A 36 10.01 -3.34 -7.56
C PHE A 36 8.95 -2.44 -8.22
N ASN A 37 8.26 -2.93 -9.26
CA ASN A 37 7.31 -2.10 -10.01
C ASN A 37 6.04 -1.77 -9.19
N ALA A 38 5.56 -2.70 -8.37
CA ALA A 38 4.41 -2.49 -7.50
C ALA A 38 4.74 -1.50 -6.37
N THR A 39 5.93 -1.62 -5.76
CA THR A 39 6.43 -0.66 -4.75
C THR A 39 6.57 0.73 -5.38
N TRP A 40 7.10 0.82 -6.60
CA TRP A 40 7.21 2.09 -7.31
C TRP A 40 5.85 2.73 -7.59
N ALA A 41 4.87 1.94 -8.05
CA ALA A 41 3.52 2.42 -8.31
C ALA A 41 2.82 2.88 -7.02
N TYR A 42 2.99 2.13 -5.92
CA TYR A 42 2.52 2.52 -4.59
C TYR A 42 3.07 3.89 -4.20
N LEU A 43 4.40 4.06 -4.25
CA LEU A 43 5.06 5.31 -3.88
C LEU A 43 4.65 6.50 -4.75
N ALA A 44 4.53 6.29 -6.07
CA ALA A 44 4.08 7.33 -6.99
C ALA A 44 2.66 7.80 -6.69
N ALA A 45 1.77 6.87 -6.32
CA ALA A 45 0.39 7.17 -5.98
C ALA A 45 0.24 7.85 -4.60
N THR A 46 1.09 7.53 -3.63
CA THR A 46 1.04 8.17 -2.30
C THR A 46 1.78 9.50 -2.24
N ALA A 47 2.63 9.82 -3.23
CA ALA A 47 3.39 11.08 -3.30
C ALA A 47 2.56 12.31 -3.77
N CYS A 48 1.28 12.36 -3.44
CA CYS A 48 0.35 13.46 -3.76
C CYS A 48 0.81 14.85 -3.23
N PRO A 49 0.36 15.97 -3.84
CA PRO A 49 -0.70 16.08 -4.86
C PRO A 49 -0.23 15.91 -6.32
N ALA A 50 1.07 15.99 -6.62
CA ALA A 50 1.60 15.75 -7.96
C ALA A 50 2.41 14.43 -7.98
N PRO A 51 1.88 13.34 -8.59
CA PRO A 51 2.51 12.01 -8.55
C PRO A 51 3.76 11.87 -9.43
N ASP A 52 4.14 12.91 -10.20
CA ASP A 52 5.26 12.85 -11.12
C ASP A 52 6.61 12.99 -10.40
N LEU A 53 7.08 11.85 -9.86
CA LEU A 53 8.38 11.69 -9.22
C LEU A 53 9.57 12.14 -10.08
N ARG A 54 9.40 12.27 -11.40
CA ARG A 54 10.49 12.71 -12.30
C ARG A 54 10.62 14.22 -12.37
N ARG A 55 9.57 14.96 -12.01
CA ARG A 55 9.48 16.42 -12.18
C ARG A 55 9.29 17.17 -10.87
N ASP A 56 8.80 16.53 -9.82
CA ASP A 56 8.60 17.15 -8.51
C ASP A 56 9.64 16.64 -7.48
N PRO A 57 10.63 17.48 -7.10
CA PRO A 57 11.57 17.16 -6.03
C PRO A 57 10.89 16.89 -4.68
N ALA A 58 9.76 17.54 -4.39
CA ALA A 58 9.02 17.33 -3.14
C ALA A 58 8.29 15.98 -3.15
N ALA A 59 7.77 15.55 -4.30
CA ALA A 59 7.20 14.20 -4.45
C ALA A 59 8.25 13.11 -4.23
N LEU A 60 9.50 13.31 -4.67
CA LEU A 60 10.59 12.38 -4.39
C LEU A 60 10.87 12.23 -2.88
N LEU A 61 10.84 13.34 -2.15
CA LEU A 61 11.05 13.33 -0.70
C LEU A 61 9.90 12.61 0.02
N ARG A 62 8.64 12.94 -0.32
CA ARG A 62 7.46 12.24 0.23
C ARG A 62 7.49 10.74 -0.03
N ALA A 63 7.86 10.34 -1.25
CA ALA A 63 8.02 8.93 -1.61
C ALA A 63 9.15 8.26 -0.82
N LEU A 64 10.27 8.95 -0.60
CA LEU A 64 11.36 8.44 0.22
C LEU A 64 10.92 8.27 1.68
N ASP A 65 10.24 9.27 2.25
CA ASP A 65 9.79 9.24 3.64
C ASP A 65 8.80 8.08 3.85
N THR A 66 7.84 7.90 2.94
CA THR A 66 6.91 6.74 2.94
C THR A 66 7.67 5.40 2.89
N LEU A 67 8.74 5.32 2.07
CA LEU A 67 9.55 4.11 1.95
C LEU A 67 10.39 3.85 3.21
N GLU A 68 10.90 4.90 3.84
CA GLU A 68 11.70 4.82 5.07
C GLU A 68 10.87 4.44 6.28
N GLU A 69 9.66 4.97 6.42
CA GLU A 69 8.70 4.58 7.45
C GLU A 69 8.40 3.08 7.36
N SER A 70 8.09 2.60 6.16
CA SER A 70 7.82 1.18 5.94
C SER A 70 9.05 0.31 6.23
N ARG A 71 10.23 0.77 5.80
CA ARG A 71 11.49 0.07 6.06
C ARG A 71 11.82 0.02 7.56
N ALA A 72 11.55 1.08 8.31
CA ALA A 72 11.77 1.12 9.75
C ALA A 72 10.85 0.12 10.47
N ALA A 73 9.57 0.08 10.09
CA ALA A 73 8.63 -0.93 10.59
C ALA A 73 9.11 -2.35 10.27
N HIS A 74 9.57 -2.60 9.04
CA HIS A 74 10.11 -3.89 8.64
C HIS A 74 11.32 -4.33 9.47
N LEU A 75 12.27 -3.42 9.72
CA LEU A 75 13.44 -3.73 10.53
C LEU A 75 13.07 -4.04 11.98
N ALA A 76 12.14 -3.27 12.56
CA ALA A 76 11.64 -3.53 13.91
C ALA A 76 10.98 -4.91 14.02
N GLU A 77 10.19 -5.32 13.02
CA GLU A 77 9.62 -6.67 12.95
C GLU A 77 10.71 -7.76 12.87
N VAL A 78 11.74 -7.54 12.05
CA VAL A 78 12.86 -8.49 11.88
C VAL A 78 13.66 -8.62 13.17
N ASP A 79 13.90 -7.52 13.87
CA ASP A 79 14.60 -7.50 15.16
C ASP A 79 13.79 -8.25 16.23
N ALA A 80 12.49 -7.98 16.33
CA ALA A 80 11.58 -8.68 17.23
C ALA A 80 11.52 -10.19 16.94
N PHE A 81 11.44 -10.56 15.66
CA PHE A 81 11.50 -11.95 15.22
C PHE A 81 12.82 -12.61 15.61
N THR A 82 13.94 -11.94 15.37
CA THR A 82 15.27 -12.45 15.68
C THR A 82 15.44 -12.68 17.17
N ALA A 83 15.05 -11.72 18.01
CA ALA A 83 15.05 -11.86 19.47
C ALA A 83 14.23 -13.07 19.93
N ARG A 84 13.00 -13.22 19.41
CA ARG A 84 12.16 -14.39 19.70
C ARG A 84 12.82 -15.70 19.27
N ARG A 85 13.42 -15.74 18.08
CA ARG A 85 14.12 -16.92 17.57
C ARG A 85 15.35 -17.28 18.39
N HIS A 86 16.07 -16.31 18.95
CA HIS A 86 17.18 -16.57 19.87
C HIS A 86 16.68 -17.28 21.13
N LEU A 87 15.59 -16.81 21.73
CA LEU A 87 14.98 -17.45 22.91
C LEU A 87 14.45 -18.85 22.60
N GLU A 88 13.74 -19.02 21.48
CA GLU A 88 13.22 -20.34 21.08
C GLU A 88 14.34 -21.35 20.79
N LYS A 89 15.42 -20.91 20.13
CA LYS A 89 16.60 -21.76 19.90
C LYS A 89 17.26 -22.18 21.22
N ALA A 90 17.38 -21.26 22.19
CA ALA A 90 17.90 -21.57 23.53
C ALA A 90 16.98 -22.56 24.27
N ALA A 91 15.67 -22.47 24.07
CA ALA A 91 14.67 -23.41 24.59
C ALA A 91 14.52 -24.70 23.76
N GLY A 92 15.44 -25.00 22.83
CA GLY A 92 15.46 -26.24 22.05
C GLY A 92 14.57 -26.27 20.80
N ARG A 93 13.76 -25.24 20.53
CA ARG A 93 12.91 -25.15 19.33
C ARG A 93 13.68 -24.58 18.13
N ARG A 94 14.27 -25.47 17.33
CA ARG A 94 15.12 -25.10 16.18
C ARG A 94 14.37 -24.79 14.88
N THR A 95 13.13 -25.27 14.72
CA THR A 95 12.30 -24.99 13.54
C THR A 95 11.42 -23.76 13.76
N PRO A 96 11.45 -22.74 12.88
CA PRO A 96 10.51 -21.62 12.91
C PRO A 96 9.05 -22.09 12.71
N ARG A 97 8.08 -21.33 13.20
CA ARG A 97 6.66 -21.60 12.96
C ARG A 97 6.32 -21.35 11.48
N ALA A 98 5.36 -22.09 10.94
CA ALA A 98 4.90 -21.88 9.55
C ALA A 98 4.37 -20.46 9.33
N SER A 99 3.69 -19.90 10.33
CA SER A 99 3.21 -18.50 10.33
C SER A 99 4.34 -17.49 10.17
N ASP A 100 5.50 -17.74 10.78
CA ASP A 100 6.65 -16.84 10.72
C ASP A 100 7.29 -16.85 9.33
N ALA A 101 7.36 -18.03 8.72
CA ALA A 101 7.86 -18.16 7.36
C ALA A 101 6.92 -17.51 6.34
N ALA A 102 5.60 -17.60 6.56
CA ALA A 102 4.61 -16.97 5.70
C ALA A 102 4.68 -15.43 5.77
N ALA A 103 4.72 -14.88 6.98
CA ALA A 103 4.82 -13.44 7.21
C ALA A 103 6.06 -12.82 6.52
N LEU A 104 7.20 -13.51 6.51
CA LEU A 104 8.44 -12.99 5.94
C LEU A 104 8.58 -13.16 4.41
N ARG A 105 7.70 -13.94 3.76
CA ARG A 105 7.89 -14.34 2.34
C ARG A 105 6.84 -13.77 1.38
N GLY A 106 5.71 -13.27 1.90
CA GLY A 106 4.64 -12.69 1.10
C GLY A 106 4.88 -11.22 0.75
N PRO A 107 4.28 -10.70 -0.34
CA PRO A 107 4.16 -9.27 -0.55
C PRO A 107 3.34 -8.69 0.60
N ARG A 108 3.87 -7.67 1.25
CA ARG A 108 3.19 -6.92 2.31
C ARG A 108 3.85 -5.56 2.42
N TRP A 109 3.11 -4.54 2.84
CA TRP A 109 3.64 -3.23 3.19
C TRP A 109 3.75 -3.14 4.72
N PRO A 110 4.95 -3.28 5.31
CA PRO A 110 5.12 -3.10 6.74
C PRO A 110 4.84 -1.66 7.14
N SER A 111 3.97 -1.46 8.13
CA SER A 111 3.64 -0.14 8.68
C SER A 111 3.00 -0.29 10.06
N SER A 112 3.06 0.76 10.88
CA SER A 112 2.37 0.80 12.17
C SER A 112 0.88 1.09 12.05
N THR A 113 0.45 1.63 10.90
CA THR A 113 -0.94 1.85 10.51
C THR A 113 -1.30 0.98 9.32
N ALA A 114 -2.59 0.93 8.95
CA ALA A 114 -3.00 0.36 7.67
C ALA A 114 -2.22 1.05 6.52
N PRO A 115 -1.75 0.29 5.52
CA PRO A 115 -1.14 0.84 4.32
C PRO A 115 -2.15 1.66 3.51
N SER A 116 -1.64 2.48 2.61
CA SER A 116 -2.48 3.32 1.77
C SER A 116 -3.27 2.47 0.78
N ARG A 117 -4.61 2.49 0.91
CA ARG A 117 -5.52 1.90 -0.07
C ARG A 117 -5.24 2.38 -1.49
N LEU A 118 -5.05 3.69 -1.69
CA LEU A 118 -4.68 4.26 -2.99
C LEU A 118 -3.35 3.68 -3.51
N GLY A 119 -2.36 3.56 -2.64
CA GLY A 119 -1.09 2.92 -2.96
C GLY A 119 -1.24 1.46 -3.39
N LEU A 120 -2.08 0.69 -2.69
CA LEU A 120 -2.37 -0.71 -3.02
C LEU A 120 -3.11 -0.84 -4.35
N ILE A 121 -4.10 0.02 -4.62
CA ILE A 121 -4.78 0.10 -5.92
C ILE A 121 -3.77 0.33 -7.04
N ALA A 122 -2.87 1.30 -6.88
CA ALA A 122 -1.84 1.59 -7.88
C ALA A 122 -0.86 0.41 -8.08
N ALA A 123 -0.48 -0.26 -6.98
CA ALA A 123 0.37 -1.46 -7.02
C ALA A 123 -0.30 -2.60 -7.80
N VAL A 124 -1.58 -2.88 -7.53
CA VAL A 124 -2.36 -3.91 -8.24
C VAL A 124 -2.57 -3.53 -9.69
N ALA A 125 -2.97 -2.29 -9.99
CA ALA A 125 -3.16 -1.80 -11.37
C ALA A 125 -1.89 -1.96 -12.22
N ASN A 126 -0.73 -1.62 -11.64
CA ASN A 126 0.56 -1.81 -12.32
C ASN A 126 0.83 -3.30 -12.64
N ARG A 127 0.56 -4.19 -11.68
CA ARG A 127 0.77 -5.63 -11.87
C ARG A 127 -0.23 -6.27 -12.81
N HIS A 128 -1.49 -5.81 -12.79
CA HIS A 128 -2.55 -6.25 -13.68
C HIS A 128 -2.23 -5.86 -15.13
N ALA A 129 -1.80 -4.63 -15.38
CA ALA A 129 -1.35 -4.20 -16.71
C ALA A 129 -0.20 -5.07 -17.25
N ALA A 130 0.80 -5.37 -16.41
CA ALA A 130 1.91 -6.25 -16.79
C ALA A 130 1.46 -7.71 -17.01
N PHE A 131 0.48 -8.17 -16.24
CA PHE A 131 -0.12 -9.51 -16.36
C PHE A 131 -0.84 -9.65 -17.71
N ARG A 132 -1.70 -8.69 -18.07
CA ARG A 132 -2.44 -8.70 -19.34
C ARG A 132 -1.55 -8.54 -20.58
N ALA A 133 -0.42 -7.85 -20.45
CA ALA A 133 0.53 -7.67 -21.54
C ALA A 133 1.39 -8.90 -21.81
N PHE A 134 1.47 -9.85 -20.87
CA PHE A 134 2.36 -11.01 -21.00
C PHE A 134 1.65 -12.16 -21.72
N PRO A 135 2.15 -12.60 -22.90
CA PRO A 135 1.55 -13.72 -23.60
C PRO A 135 1.68 -15.01 -22.79
N PHE A 136 0.69 -15.89 -22.90
CA PHE A 136 0.68 -17.19 -22.27
C PHE A 136 0.11 -18.23 -23.25
N PRO A 137 0.47 -19.51 -23.10
CA PRO A 137 -0.11 -20.56 -23.94
C PRO A 137 -1.60 -20.69 -23.59
N ASP A 138 -2.46 -20.32 -24.53
CA ASP A 138 -3.92 -20.40 -24.39
C ASP A 138 -4.52 -21.50 -25.27
N GLU A 139 -5.82 -21.71 -25.09
CA GLU A 139 -6.61 -22.73 -25.78
C GLU A 139 -6.75 -22.52 -27.29
N THR A 140 -6.40 -21.34 -27.82
CA THR A 140 -6.33 -21.09 -29.27
C THR A 140 -5.12 -21.77 -29.90
N LEU A 141 -4.11 -22.12 -29.09
CA LEU A 141 -2.87 -22.75 -29.53
C LEU A 141 -2.85 -24.27 -29.33
N SER A 142 -3.71 -24.83 -28.47
CA SER A 142 -3.74 -26.27 -28.19
C SER A 142 -5.03 -26.72 -27.46
N SER A 143 -5.57 -27.88 -27.86
CA SER A 143 -6.69 -28.55 -27.17
C SER A 143 -6.27 -29.41 -25.97
N ASP A 144 -5.03 -29.28 -25.48
CA ASP A 144 -4.55 -29.99 -24.28
C ASP A 144 -5.35 -29.54 -23.03
N PRO A 145 -5.91 -30.47 -22.23
CA PRO A 145 -6.57 -30.16 -20.96
C PRO A 145 -5.77 -29.26 -20.02
N ARG A 146 -4.43 -29.33 -20.04
CA ARG A 146 -3.55 -28.48 -19.22
C ARG A 146 -3.54 -27.04 -19.69
N VAL A 147 -3.64 -26.82 -21.00
CA VAL A 147 -3.67 -25.49 -21.61
C VAL A 147 -5.01 -24.81 -21.32
N ARG A 148 -6.13 -25.56 -21.42
CA ARG A 148 -7.45 -25.08 -20.96
C ARG A 148 -7.43 -24.68 -19.49
N ARG A 149 -6.91 -25.54 -18.61
CA ARG A 149 -6.79 -25.22 -17.18
C ARG A 149 -5.94 -23.98 -16.91
N LEU A 150 -4.90 -23.74 -17.72
CA LEU A 150 -4.07 -22.55 -17.60
C LEU A 150 -4.82 -21.28 -18.03
N ALA A 151 -5.57 -21.35 -19.13
CA ALA A 151 -6.44 -20.28 -19.61
C ALA A 151 -7.53 -19.94 -18.58
N ASP A 152 -8.17 -20.95 -18.00
CA ASP A 152 -9.17 -20.78 -16.94
C ASP A 152 -8.57 -20.04 -15.73
N LEU A 153 -7.40 -20.47 -15.25
CA LEU A 153 -6.72 -19.83 -14.12
C LEU A 153 -6.30 -18.38 -14.43
N HIS A 154 -5.87 -18.12 -15.66
CA HIS A 154 -5.55 -16.77 -16.12
C HIS A 154 -6.80 -15.88 -16.11
N ALA A 155 -7.91 -16.36 -16.69
CA ALA A 155 -9.16 -15.62 -16.77
C ALA A 155 -9.74 -15.30 -15.38
N ARG A 156 -9.71 -16.26 -14.44
CA ARG A 156 -10.16 -16.03 -13.06
C ARG A 156 -9.31 -14.98 -12.34
N LEU A 157 -7.99 -15.01 -12.53
CA LEU A 157 -7.11 -14.00 -11.95
C LEU A 157 -7.30 -12.60 -12.58
N ASP A 158 -7.56 -12.55 -13.90
CA ASP A 158 -7.89 -11.30 -14.61
C ASP A 158 -9.20 -10.68 -14.11
N ALA A 159 -10.24 -11.51 -13.95
CA ALA A 159 -11.54 -11.11 -13.45
C ALA A 159 -11.45 -10.59 -12.00
N ALA A 160 -10.77 -11.32 -11.12
CA ALA A 160 -10.56 -10.88 -9.73
C ALA A 160 -9.84 -9.53 -9.66
N ALA A 161 -8.78 -9.34 -10.45
CA ALA A 161 -8.06 -8.08 -10.50
C ALA A 161 -8.91 -6.92 -11.05
N SER A 162 -9.71 -7.18 -12.09
CA SER A 162 -10.59 -6.18 -12.67
C SER A 162 -11.67 -5.74 -11.68
N ALA A 163 -12.31 -6.69 -10.99
CA ALA A 163 -13.31 -6.41 -9.97
C ALA A 163 -12.75 -5.57 -8.81
N TYR A 164 -11.55 -5.88 -8.31
CA TYR A 164 -10.87 -5.05 -7.31
C TYR A 164 -10.63 -3.61 -7.78
N LEU A 165 -10.19 -3.44 -9.03
CA LEU A 165 -9.90 -2.10 -9.55
C LEU A 165 -11.18 -1.30 -9.81
N GLU A 166 -12.24 -1.96 -10.28
CA GLU A 166 -13.56 -1.36 -10.50
C GLU A 166 -14.22 -0.92 -9.19
N ASP A 167 -14.11 -1.73 -8.12
CA ASP A 167 -14.62 -1.38 -6.78
C ASP A 167 -13.60 -0.61 -5.92
N LEU A 168 -12.60 0.01 -6.58
CA LEU A 168 -11.60 0.89 -5.98
C LEU A 168 -10.91 0.28 -4.76
N GLY A 169 -10.56 -0.98 -4.83
CA GLY A 169 -9.81 -1.67 -3.80
C GLY A 169 -10.63 -2.50 -2.81
N ARG A 170 -11.91 -2.73 -3.09
CA ARG A 170 -12.79 -3.60 -2.30
C ARG A 170 -13.11 -4.88 -3.07
N LEU A 171 -13.33 -5.96 -2.34
CA LEU A 171 -13.95 -7.18 -2.84
C LEU A 171 -14.75 -7.85 -1.73
N ASP A 172 -15.71 -8.67 -2.15
CA ASP A 172 -16.48 -9.48 -1.23
C ASP A 172 -15.74 -10.77 -0.84
N ARG A 173 -16.24 -11.41 0.23
CA ARG A 173 -15.70 -12.67 0.76
C ARG A 173 -15.70 -13.81 -0.28
N PRO A 174 -16.77 -14.03 -1.09
CA PRO A 174 -16.76 -15.02 -2.16
C PRO A 174 -15.62 -14.84 -3.16
N ALA A 175 -15.35 -13.60 -3.61
CA ALA A 175 -14.26 -13.36 -4.55
C ALA A 175 -12.88 -13.58 -3.92
N THR A 176 -12.75 -13.37 -2.60
CA THR A 176 -11.53 -13.69 -1.84
C THR A 176 -11.26 -15.20 -1.80
N GLU A 177 -12.29 -16.01 -1.56
CA GLU A 177 -12.19 -17.47 -1.60
C GLU A 177 -11.82 -17.97 -3.00
N GLU A 178 -12.46 -17.42 -4.03
CA GLU A 178 -12.14 -17.73 -5.43
C GLU A 178 -10.69 -17.36 -5.80
N LEU A 179 -10.17 -16.24 -5.31
CA LEU A 179 -8.77 -15.89 -5.50
C LEU A 179 -7.84 -16.89 -4.81
N ALA A 180 -8.15 -17.32 -3.58
CA ALA A 180 -7.35 -18.29 -2.85
C ALA A 180 -7.29 -19.62 -3.60
N ASP A 181 -8.42 -20.10 -4.13
CA ASP A 181 -8.51 -21.29 -4.98
C ASP A 181 -7.71 -21.13 -6.27
N THR A 182 -7.79 -19.96 -6.90
CA THR A 182 -7.03 -19.64 -8.13
C THR A 182 -5.52 -19.66 -7.85
N ALA A 183 -5.08 -19.05 -6.75
CA ALA A 183 -3.68 -19.06 -6.32
C ALA A 183 -3.19 -20.47 -6.00
N HIS A 184 -4.02 -21.29 -5.35
CA HIS A 184 -3.73 -22.70 -5.09
C HIS A 184 -3.60 -23.49 -6.40
N GLY A 185 -4.53 -23.27 -7.35
CA GLY A 185 -4.50 -23.85 -8.69
C GLY A 185 -3.20 -23.55 -9.44
N ILE A 186 -2.80 -22.27 -9.47
CA ILE A 186 -1.52 -21.83 -10.07
C ILE A 186 -0.33 -22.52 -9.37
N SER A 187 -0.32 -22.53 -8.03
CA SER A 187 0.77 -23.14 -7.26
C SER A 187 0.86 -24.65 -7.50
N SER A 188 -0.26 -25.35 -7.71
CA SER A 188 -0.29 -26.80 -7.95
C SER A 188 0.33 -27.19 -9.31
N LEU A 189 0.35 -26.26 -10.26
CA LEU A 189 0.96 -26.44 -11.59
C LEU A 189 2.45 -26.08 -11.61
N ALA A 190 2.90 -25.25 -10.67
CA ALA A 190 4.30 -24.85 -10.57
C ALA A 190 5.17 -26.02 -10.10
N ARG A 191 6.31 -26.24 -10.77
CA ARG A 191 7.25 -27.33 -10.41
C ARG A 191 8.55 -26.79 -9.83
N PRO A 192 9.18 -27.49 -8.87
CA PRO A 192 10.55 -27.16 -8.46
C PRO A 192 11.52 -27.27 -9.64
N GLY A 193 12.52 -26.39 -9.69
CA GLY A 193 13.54 -26.38 -10.74
C GLY A 193 13.10 -25.69 -12.05
N TYR A 194 13.83 -25.95 -13.12
CA TYR A 194 13.50 -25.41 -14.44
C TYR A 194 12.32 -26.19 -15.04
N ALA A 195 11.16 -25.54 -15.10
CA ALA A 195 10.01 -26.01 -15.84
C ALA A 195 9.53 -24.86 -16.75
N PRO A 196 9.33 -25.09 -18.06
CA PRO A 196 8.96 -24.02 -18.99
C PRO A 196 7.75 -23.20 -18.54
N LEU A 197 6.71 -23.85 -17.98
CA LEU A 197 5.51 -23.17 -17.50
C LEU A 197 5.76 -22.21 -16.31
N ASN A 198 6.84 -22.41 -15.54
CA ASN A 198 7.15 -21.53 -14.41
C ASN A 198 7.41 -20.08 -14.85
N VAL A 199 7.77 -19.84 -16.12
CA VAL A 199 7.94 -18.49 -16.66
C VAL A 199 6.65 -17.68 -16.61
N HIS A 200 5.48 -18.34 -16.71
CA HIS A 200 4.16 -17.72 -16.59
C HIS A 200 3.64 -17.81 -15.14
N LEU A 201 3.71 -19.01 -14.55
CA LEU A 201 3.09 -19.32 -13.26
C LEU A 201 3.69 -18.54 -12.09
N LEU A 202 5.02 -18.31 -12.08
CA LEU A 202 5.65 -17.60 -10.96
C LEU A 202 5.27 -16.11 -10.92
N PRO A 203 5.28 -15.36 -12.04
CA PRO A 203 4.69 -14.02 -12.08
C PRO A 203 3.22 -13.97 -11.66
N TRP A 204 2.39 -14.93 -12.11
CA TRP A 204 0.97 -14.99 -11.75
C TRP A 204 0.77 -15.24 -10.26
N LEU A 205 1.53 -16.17 -9.68
CA LEU A 205 1.46 -16.46 -8.25
C LEU A 205 1.90 -15.25 -7.41
N ARG A 206 2.90 -14.49 -7.85
CA ARG A 206 3.29 -13.22 -7.20
C ARG A 206 2.17 -12.19 -7.28
N PHE A 207 1.49 -12.10 -8.42
CA PHE A 207 0.37 -11.19 -8.61
C PHE A 207 -0.84 -11.58 -7.75
N ALA A 208 -1.24 -12.85 -7.75
CA ALA A 208 -2.33 -13.36 -6.92
C ALA A 208 -2.06 -13.13 -5.42
N ARG A 209 -0.81 -13.29 -4.96
CA ARG A 209 -0.44 -12.99 -3.56
C ARG A 209 -0.52 -11.50 -3.24
N LEU A 210 -0.13 -10.62 -4.15
CA LEU A 210 -0.29 -9.17 -3.97
C LEU A 210 -1.77 -8.80 -3.87
N LEU A 211 -2.60 -9.38 -4.74
CA LEU A 211 -4.03 -9.15 -4.77
C LEU A 211 -4.70 -9.63 -3.47
N ALA A 212 -4.36 -10.83 -3.01
CA ALA A 212 -4.83 -11.37 -1.73
C ALA A 212 -4.41 -10.52 -0.53
N TYR A 213 -3.18 -10.00 -0.54
CA TYR A 213 -2.72 -9.07 0.49
C TYR A 213 -3.51 -7.76 0.48
N ALA A 214 -3.78 -7.20 -0.71
CA ALA A 214 -4.51 -5.95 -0.84
C ALA A 214 -5.97 -6.06 -0.35
N TYR A 215 -6.61 -7.23 -0.49
CA TYR A 215 -7.96 -7.47 0.06
C TYR A 215 -7.98 -7.59 1.58
N ALA A 216 -7.07 -8.40 2.13
CA ALA A 216 -7.02 -8.64 3.58
C ALA A 216 -6.85 -7.33 4.36
N ASP A 217 -6.22 -6.34 3.73
CA ASP A 217 -6.09 -5.00 4.27
C ASP A 217 -7.38 -4.17 4.22
N ALA A 218 -8.14 -4.27 3.12
CA ALA A 218 -9.42 -3.56 2.96
C ALA A 218 -10.48 -4.01 3.97
N ASP A 219 -10.51 -5.29 4.33
CA ASP A 219 -11.42 -5.83 5.34
C ASP A 219 -11.09 -5.32 6.75
N ALA A 220 -9.80 -5.14 7.07
CA ALA A 220 -9.37 -4.61 8.36
C ALA A 220 -9.81 -3.15 8.59
N ASP A 221 -9.92 -2.36 7.52
CA ASP A 221 -10.42 -0.98 7.56
C ASP A 221 -11.93 -0.94 7.90
N THR A 222 -12.71 -1.93 7.42
CA THR A 222 -14.16 -2.00 7.68
C THR A 222 -14.55 -2.47 9.10
N ASP A 223 -13.72 -3.30 9.73
CA ASP A 223 -13.98 -3.78 11.09
C ASP A 223 -13.69 -2.69 12.14
N THR A 224 -12.71 -1.83 11.86
CA THR A 224 -12.30 -0.73 12.76
C THR A 224 -13.35 0.40 12.84
N ASP A 225 -14.13 0.61 11.77
CA ASP A 225 -15.19 1.62 11.73
C ASP A 225 -16.47 1.16 12.47
N THR A 226 -16.66 -0.14 12.66
CA THR A 226 -17.85 -0.68 13.35
C THR A 226 -17.69 -0.67 14.88
N ASP A 227 -16.47 -0.80 15.38
CA ASP A 227 -16.20 -0.79 16.83
C ASP A 227 -16.07 0.63 17.44
N THR A 228 -15.96 1.68 16.61
CA THR A 228 -15.84 3.06 17.13
C THR A 228 -17.20 3.68 17.51
N TYR A 229 -18.33 3.10 17.06
CA TYR A 229 -19.68 3.57 17.44
C TYR A 229 -20.38 2.74 18.53
N ALA A 230 -19.84 1.57 18.91
CA ALA A 230 -20.46 0.70 19.93
C ALA A 230 -20.01 0.98 21.38
N ALA A 231 -19.02 1.86 21.60
CA ALA A 231 -18.46 2.13 22.93
C ALA A 231 -18.95 3.44 23.61
N SER A 232 -20.15 3.93 23.28
CA SER A 232 -20.81 5.04 24.01
C SER A 232 -22.17 4.69 24.63
N GLY A 233 -22.44 3.39 24.85
CA GLY A 233 -23.62 2.91 25.57
C GLY A 233 -23.31 2.49 27.00
N TRP A 234 -23.13 3.45 27.92
CA TRP A 234 -23.20 3.17 29.37
C TRP A 234 -24.67 3.02 29.79
N PRO A 235 -25.11 1.88 30.37
CA PRO A 235 -26.40 1.80 31.04
C PRO A 235 -26.28 2.24 32.51
N GLY A 236 -27.30 2.96 32.96
CA GLY A 236 -27.31 3.73 34.20
C GLY A 236 -27.15 2.95 35.50
N GLY A 237 -26.50 3.61 36.45
CA GLY A 237 -26.54 3.32 37.87
C GLY A 237 -26.89 4.60 38.63
N THR A 238 -28.10 4.64 39.18
CA THR A 238 -28.64 5.65 40.10
C THR A 238 -27.70 5.96 41.25
N THR A 239 -27.39 7.23 41.50
CA THR A 239 -27.23 7.80 42.85
C THR A 239 -27.51 9.30 42.84
N THR A 240 -28.55 9.64 43.58
CA THR A 240 -28.97 10.91 44.19
C THR A 240 -27.83 11.88 44.51
N TRP A 241 -28.01 13.17 44.22
CA TRP A 241 -28.10 14.25 45.23
C TRP A 241 -28.44 15.60 44.57
N ALA A 242 -29.16 16.39 45.37
CA ALA A 242 -29.96 17.54 45.02
C ALA A 242 -29.17 18.85 44.87
N THR A 243 -29.66 19.67 43.94
CA THR A 243 -29.97 21.11 44.06
C THR A 243 -28.95 22.06 44.71
N LEU A 244 -28.39 22.98 43.91
CA LEU A 244 -28.21 24.38 44.29
C LEU A 244 -28.24 25.32 43.06
N LYS A 245 -28.74 26.54 43.32
CA LYS A 245 -29.47 27.48 42.45
C LYS A 245 -28.69 28.17 41.31
N PRO A 246 -29.42 28.79 40.35
CA PRO A 246 -28.90 29.70 39.34
C PRO A 246 -28.99 31.19 39.76
N GLY A 247 -28.10 32.01 39.18
CA GLY A 247 -28.07 33.47 39.20
C GLY A 247 -26.67 33.91 38.78
N VAL A 248 -26.44 34.74 37.77
CA VAL A 248 -26.93 36.12 37.61
C VAL A 248 -26.75 36.57 36.14
N ARG A 249 -27.60 37.53 35.76
CA ARG A 249 -27.81 38.17 34.45
C ARG A 249 -26.69 39.12 34.00
N GLY A 250 -26.68 39.35 32.68
CA GLY A 250 -26.34 40.64 32.02
C GLY A 250 -24.85 40.82 31.73
N ILE A 251 -24.39 41.48 30.67
CA ILE A 251 -24.90 42.70 30.03
C ILE A 251 -24.36 42.76 28.57
N SER A 252 -25.15 43.35 27.68
CA SER A 252 -24.86 43.92 26.33
C SER A 252 -23.41 44.34 26.07
N GLY A 253 -22.82 44.23 24.87
CA GLY A 253 -23.34 44.53 23.54
C GLY A 253 -22.60 45.76 22.98
N HIS A 254 -21.63 45.57 22.07
CA HIS A 254 -21.18 46.62 21.16
C HIS A 254 -20.51 46.06 19.88
N PRO A 255 -20.93 46.48 18.68
CA PRO A 255 -20.36 46.11 17.38
C PRO A 255 -19.28 47.14 16.92
N PRO A 256 -18.60 46.94 15.77
CA PRO A 256 -17.18 47.24 15.56
C PRO A 256 -16.91 48.60 14.91
N PRO A 257 -15.63 49.05 14.81
CA PRO A 257 -15.23 50.03 13.82
C PRO A 257 -14.67 49.39 12.54
N ALA A 258 -15.26 49.78 11.40
CA ALA A 258 -14.71 49.65 10.05
C ALA A 258 -13.78 50.83 9.72
N ARG A 259 -12.76 50.60 8.86
CA ARG A 259 -12.01 51.54 7.97
C ARG A 259 -10.52 51.13 7.87
N THR A 260 -9.78 51.12 6.76
CA THR A 260 -9.91 51.52 5.32
C THR A 260 -8.71 50.89 4.58
N PRO A 261 -8.75 50.57 3.28
CA PRO A 261 -7.57 50.14 2.51
C PRO A 261 -6.80 51.33 1.91
N PRO A 262 -5.47 51.23 1.74
CA PRO A 262 -4.84 51.57 0.45
C PRO A 262 -3.61 50.65 0.17
N ALA A 263 -3.03 50.51 -1.01
CA ALA A 263 -2.95 51.38 -2.19
C ALA A 263 -2.74 50.56 -3.46
N SER A 264 -3.23 51.09 -4.58
CA SER A 264 -3.01 50.62 -5.95
C SER A 264 -1.53 50.70 -6.34
N VAL A 265 -1.00 49.60 -6.90
CA VAL A 265 0.34 49.55 -7.52
C VAL A 265 0.22 49.96 -8.99
N PRO A 266 1.08 50.86 -9.52
CA PRO A 266 1.03 51.29 -10.91
C PRO A 266 1.60 50.23 -11.87
N VAL A 267 0.90 50.05 -12.99
CA VAL A 267 1.26 49.20 -14.13
C VAL A 267 2.27 49.94 -15.03
N PRO A 268 3.39 49.32 -15.46
CA PRO A 268 4.32 49.94 -16.40
C PRO A 268 3.78 49.92 -17.84
N PRO A 269 4.04 50.95 -18.66
CA PRO A 269 3.58 51.01 -20.04
C PRO A 269 4.34 50.01 -20.92
N GLY A 270 3.58 49.21 -21.69
CA GLY A 270 4.12 48.37 -22.75
C GLY A 270 4.57 49.20 -23.96
N PRO A 271 5.59 48.76 -24.71
CA PRO A 271 6.00 49.42 -25.94
C PRO A 271 5.07 49.03 -27.09
N GLY A 272 4.64 50.02 -27.87
CA GLY A 272 4.21 49.85 -29.25
C GLY A 272 4.69 51.05 -30.06
N PRO A 273 4.40 51.14 -31.37
CA PRO A 273 4.11 50.08 -32.33
C PRO A 273 5.36 49.44 -32.97
#